data_AF-A0A9E7HAR9-F1
#
_entry.id   AF-A0A9E7HAR9-F1
#
_cell.length_a   1.000
_cell.length_b   1.000
_cell.length_c   1.000
_cell.angle_alpha   90.00
_cell.angle_beta   90.00
_cell.angle_gamma   90.00
#
_symmetry.space_group_name_H-M   'P 1'
#
loop_
_entity.id
_entity.type
_entity.pdbx_description
1 polymer ?
#
loop_
_entity_poly.entity_id
_entity_poly.type
_entity_poly.pdbx_seq_one_letter_code
_entity_poly.pdbx_strand_id
1 'polypeptide(L)'
;MRAVVAVVASRSAFATAAVSSFHRLKPIVRCSSSSPSTAVSTTIPTSTSFDHICFIKDIAATRPPEHLNYLLNMLQSRGEAVISPAAKEGLVPLVIPLSESSAGTLTCLLRWPTSPPGMEMPVVGVHKHGVWLLAKSVDQYIHRILVEEDAKAQDSNKLWNASSEAGEKLYKRGDFLESQIADLDVYLLKKVSAMITGEFYTKNHFPGFGRPFAFNAQLLLKFVALDEAAFWLDLASIDGTWDEVVDRVAECYMEAGLCDIAKFILYRE
;
A
#
# COMPACT_ATOMS: atom_id res chain seq x y z
N MET A 1 7.80 -9.48 58.40
CA MET A 1 7.07 -8.36 59.03
C MET A 1 7.62 -7.03 58.54
N ARG A 2 6.92 -6.37 57.63
CA ARG A 2 6.99 -4.93 57.36
C ARG A 2 5.68 -4.58 56.66
N ALA A 3 4.81 -3.91 57.39
CA ALA A 3 3.54 -3.37 56.92
C ALA A 3 3.77 -1.91 56.55
N VAL A 4 3.32 -1.46 55.36
CA VAL A 4 3.00 -0.05 55.13
C VAL A 4 1.83 0.07 54.16
N VAL A 5 0.66 0.35 54.74
CA VAL A 5 -0.34 1.36 54.38
C VAL A 5 -0.87 1.41 52.93
N ALA A 6 -2.11 0.95 52.78
CA ALA A 6 -3.01 1.30 51.69
C ALA A 6 -3.47 2.77 51.81
N VAL A 7 -3.37 3.52 50.72
CA VAL A 7 -4.03 4.83 50.58
C VAL A 7 -5.24 4.67 49.68
N VAL A 8 -6.41 4.89 50.28
CA VAL A 8 -7.71 5.03 49.64
C VAL A 8 -7.94 6.53 49.37
N ALA A 9 -8.29 6.88 48.13
CA ALA A 9 -8.94 8.15 47.78
C ALA A 9 -9.97 7.82 46.69
N SER A 10 -11.24 7.57 47.04
CA SER A 10 -12.34 8.52 47.28
C SER A 10 -12.79 9.29 46.04
N ARG A 11 -14.06 9.09 45.70
CA ARG A 11 -14.79 9.59 44.52
C ARG A 11 -15.48 10.93 44.81
N SER A 12 -15.52 11.82 43.81
CA SER A 12 -16.61 12.78 43.55
C SER A 12 -16.37 13.42 42.17
N ALA A 13 -17.17 13.18 41.13
CA ALA A 13 -18.53 13.65 40.84
C ALA A 13 -18.57 14.97 40.04
N PHE A 14 -19.13 14.83 38.82
CA PHE A 14 -19.94 15.78 38.04
C PHE A 14 -19.52 17.25 37.86
N ALA A 15 -19.33 17.64 36.60
CA ALA A 15 -19.93 18.86 36.06
C ALA A 15 -20.17 18.71 34.54
N THR A 16 -21.45 18.66 34.17
CA THR A 16 -21.97 18.78 32.81
C THR A 16 -21.97 20.26 32.42
N ALA A 17 -21.43 20.61 31.25
CA ALA A 17 -21.69 21.89 30.61
C ALA A 17 -22.15 21.64 29.18
N ALA A 18 -23.40 22.02 28.94
CA ALA A 18 -24.06 22.02 27.65
C ALA A 18 -24.00 23.43 27.01
N VAL A 19 -24.38 23.46 25.72
CA VAL A 19 -24.72 24.64 24.89
C VAL A 19 -23.46 25.35 24.33
N SER A 20 -23.30 25.59 23.03
CA SER A 20 -24.27 26.18 22.11
C SER A 20 -24.08 25.76 20.65
N SER A 21 -25.22 25.46 20.04
CA SER A 21 -25.51 25.41 18.61
C SER A 21 -24.92 26.59 17.83
N PHE A 22 -24.22 26.30 16.74
CA PHE A 22 -23.99 27.28 15.67
C PHE A 22 -24.59 26.80 14.35
N HIS A 23 -25.13 27.79 13.65
CA HIS A 23 -26.16 27.69 12.62
C HIS A 23 -25.74 26.92 11.36
N ARG A 24 -26.68 26.06 10.94
CA ARG A 24 -26.86 25.50 9.60
C ARG A 24 -27.09 26.65 8.60
N LEU A 25 -26.14 26.85 7.67
CA LEU A 25 -26.38 27.63 6.45
C LEU A 25 -26.50 26.67 5.27
N LYS A 26 -27.73 26.58 4.72
CA LYS A 26 -28.03 25.99 3.42
C LYS A 26 -27.73 27.02 2.33
N PRO A 27 -27.19 26.61 1.17
CA PRO A 27 -27.51 27.27 -0.08
C PRO A 27 -28.62 26.49 -0.80
N ILE A 28 -29.76 27.16 -1.00
CA ILE A 28 -30.72 26.85 -2.07
C ILE A 28 -30.18 27.52 -3.32
N VAL A 29 -29.92 26.75 -4.39
CA VAL A 29 -29.94 27.26 -5.76
C VAL A 29 -30.66 26.24 -6.65
N ARG A 30 -31.48 26.80 -7.52
CA ARG A 30 -32.65 26.27 -8.23
C ARG A 30 -32.24 25.71 -9.59
N CYS A 31 -32.85 24.60 -10.02
CA CYS A 31 -32.73 24.09 -11.39
C CYS A 31 -33.49 24.97 -12.39
N SER A 32 -32.94 25.11 -13.61
CA SER A 32 -33.57 24.82 -14.92
C SER A 32 -33.09 25.76 -16.04
N SER A 33 -32.44 25.21 -17.06
CA SER A 33 -32.68 25.58 -18.46
C SER A 33 -32.15 24.48 -19.39
N SER A 34 -33.08 23.83 -20.09
CA SER A 34 -32.87 22.90 -21.20
C SER A 34 -32.62 23.65 -22.51
N SER A 35 -31.68 23.19 -23.33
CA SER A 35 -31.79 23.11 -24.79
C SER A 35 -30.63 22.31 -25.41
N PRO A 36 -30.83 21.68 -26.58
CA PRO A 36 -30.09 20.50 -27.01
C PRO A 36 -28.89 20.85 -27.87
N SER A 37 -27.79 20.10 -27.77
CA SER A 37 -26.70 20.15 -28.75
C SER A 37 -25.94 18.83 -28.77
N THR A 38 -26.12 18.13 -29.89
CA THR A 38 -25.12 17.34 -30.62
C THR A 38 -24.42 16.22 -29.86
N ALA A 39 -24.79 14.97 -30.20
CA ALA A 39 -24.12 13.76 -29.77
C ALA A 39 -22.65 13.76 -30.22
N VAL A 40 -21.76 14.13 -29.30
CA VAL A 40 -20.35 13.79 -29.34
C VAL A 40 -20.18 12.54 -28.49
N SER A 41 -19.65 11.49 -29.09
CA SER A 41 -19.33 10.22 -28.44
C SER A 41 -18.31 10.46 -27.33
N THR A 42 -18.81 10.76 -26.13
CA THR A 42 -18.01 11.00 -24.94
C THR A 42 -18.11 9.74 -24.10
N THR A 43 -17.00 9.02 -24.00
CA THR A 43 -16.80 7.94 -23.04
C THR A 43 -17.11 8.51 -21.65
N ILE A 44 -18.25 8.11 -21.08
CA ILE A 44 -18.67 8.50 -19.74
C ILE A 44 -17.62 7.94 -18.78
N PRO A 45 -16.86 8.76 -18.04
CA PRO A 45 -16.03 8.24 -16.97
C PRO A 45 -16.95 7.54 -15.99
N THR A 46 -16.68 6.26 -15.72
CA THR A 46 -17.28 5.56 -14.58
C THR A 46 -17.14 6.47 -13.37
N SER A 47 -18.23 6.73 -12.64
CA SER A 47 -18.30 7.78 -11.58
C SER A 47 -17.12 7.73 -10.61
N THR A 48 -16.59 6.53 -10.37
CA THR A 48 -15.42 6.26 -9.55
C THR A 48 -14.12 6.88 -10.07
N SER A 49 -13.87 6.92 -11.38
CA SER A 49 -12.62 7.47 -11.96
C SER A 49 -12.56 9.00 -11.88
N PHE A 50 -13.71 9.66 -12.07
CA PHE A 50 -13.81 11.11 -11.97
C PHE A 50 -13.52 11.60 -10.56
N ASP A 51 -14.06 10.92 -9.54
CA ASP A 51 -13.83 11.25 -8.13
C ASP A 51 -12.34 11.22 -7.77
N HIS A 52 -11.59 10.22 -8.25
CA HIS A 52 -10.15 10.11 -8.02
C HIS A 52 -9.38 11.25 -8.71
N ILE A 53 -9.71 11.56 -9.96
CA ILE A 53 -9.05 12.63 -10.72
C ILE A 53 -9.27 13.98 -10.05
N CYS A 54 -10.51 14.29 -9.66
CA CYS A 54 -10.86 15.51 -8.92
C CYS A 54 -10.13 15.56 -7.58
N PHE A 55 -10.14 14.47 -6.80
CA PHE A 55 -9.44 14.43 -5.52
C PHE A 55 -7.94 14.71 -5.66
N ILE A 56 -7.28 14.12 -6.66
CA ILE A 56 -5.85 14.32 -6.90
C ILE A 56 -5.56 15.77 -7.29
N LYS A 57 -6.38 16.33 -8.18
CA LYS A 57 -6.22 17.70 -8.66
C LYS A 57 -6.50 18.74 -7.58
N ASP A 58 -7.65 18.62 -6.91
CA ASP A 58 -8.21 19.67 -6.06
C ASP A 58 -7.74 19.56 -4.60
N ILE A 59 -7.52 18.33 -4.09
CA ILE A 59 -7.11 18.10 -2.70
C ILE A 59 -5.62 17.78 -2.59
N ALA A 60 -5.11 16.84 -3.39
CA ALA A 60 -3.69 16.50 -3.33
C ALA A 60 -2.79 17.55 -4.00
N ALA A 61 -3.38 18.47 -4.77
CA ALA A 61 -2.72 19.56 -5.50
C ALA A 61 -1.62 19.05 -6.44
N THR A 62 -1.93 18.03 -7.24
CA THR A 62 -1.01 17.35 -8.17
C THR A 62 -1.61 17.23 -9.56
N ARG A 63 -0.74 16.98 -10.55
CA ARG A 63 -1.20 16.48 -11.85
C ARG A 63 -1.67 15.03 -11.69
N PRO A 64 -2.94 14.71 -12.05
CA PRO A 64 -3.42 13.33 -12.07
C PRO A 64 -2.63 12.47 -13.08
N PRO A 65 -2.37 11.19 -12.78
CA PRO A 65 -1.77 10.26 -13.74
C PRO A 65 -2.66 10.06 -14.96
N GLU A 66 -2.07 9.99 -16.15
CA GLU A 66 -2.81 10.00 -17.42
C GLU A 66 -3.70 8.77 -17.61
N HIS A 67 -3.20 7.57 -17.27
CA HIS A 67 -3.91 6.30 -17.46
C HIS A 67 -4.61 5.77 -16.20
N LEU A 68 -4.91 6.64 -15.23
CA LEU A 68 -5.49 6.23 -13.95
C LEU A 68 -6.87 5.54 -14.10
N ASN A 69 -7.69 6.02 -15.03
CA ASN A 69 -8.99 5.42 -15.34
C ASN A 69 -8.84 3.97 -15.83
N TYR A 70 -7.86 3.69 -16.69
CA TYR A 70 -7.59 2.33 -17.19
C TYR A 70 -7.12 1.42 -16.06
N LEU A 71 -6.24 1.92 -15.18
CA LEU A 71 -5.81 1.16 -14.00
C LEU A 71 -7.00 0.79 -13.09
N LEU A 72 -7.89 1.73 -12.80
CA LEU A 72 -9.09 1.45 -11.98
C LEU A 72 -9.98 0.39 -12.62
N ASN A 73 -10.20 0.44 -13.93
CA ASN A 73 -10.95 -0.58 -14.65
C ASN A 73 -10.26 -1.95 -14.58
N MET A 74 -8.92 -1.98 -14.69
CA MET A 74 -8.16 -3.21 -14.57
C MET A 74 -8.27 -3.82 -13.17
N LEU A 75 -8.16 -3.01 -12.11
CA LEU A 75 -8.30 -3.46 -10.72
C LEU A 75 -9.70 -4.02 -10.45
N GLN A 76 -10.75 -3.34 -10.93
CA GLN A 76 -12.12 -3.88 -10.89
C GLN A 76 -12.25 -5.19 -11.66
N SER A 77 -11.57 -5.31 -12.79
CA SER A 77 -11.58 -6.53 -13.60
C SER A 77 -10.86 -7.70 -12.92
N ARG A 78 -9.87 -7.43 -12.06
CA ARG A 78 -9.24 -8.41 -11.15
C ARG A 78 -10.14 -8.83 -9.97
N GLY A 79 -11.28 -8.17 -9.79
CA GLY A 79 -12.19 -8.43 -8.67
C GLY A 79 -11.87 -7.62 -7.42
N GLU A 80 -11.00 -6.60 -7.53
CA GLU A 80 -10.75 -5.67 -6.44
C GLU A 80 -11.89 -4.65 -6.32
N ALA A 81 -12.24 -4.29 -5.09
CA ALA A 81 -13.26 -3.28 -4.83
C ALA A 81 -12.62 -1.89 -4.91
N VAL A 82 -13.11 -1.02 -5.78
CA VAL A 82 -12.62 0.38 -5.84
C VAL A 82 -13.14 1.16 -4.65
N ILE A 83 -12.23 1.84 -3.95
CA ILE A 83 -12.52 2.60 -2.74
C ILE A 83 -12.53 4.09 -3.06
N SER A 84 -13.24 4.88 -2.24
CA SER A 84 -13.16 6.33 -2.32
C SER A 84 -11.74 6.85 -2.03
N PRO A 85 -11.22 7.83 -2.80
CA PRO A 85 -9.92 8.45 -2.53
C PRO A 85 -9.89 9.21 -1.19
N ALA A 86 -11.05 9.50 -0.61
CA ALA A 86 -11.19 10.16 0.69
C ALA A 86 -11.18 9.19 1.88
N ALA A 87 -11.29 7.87 1.66
CA ALA A 87 -11.34 6.85 2.71
C ALA A 87 -9.95 6.56 3.30
N LYS A 88 -9.36 7.57 3.96
CA LYS A 88 -7.99 7.54 4.49
C LYS A 88 -7.91 7.20 5.98
N GLU A 89 -9.03 6.85 6.60
CA GLU A 89 -9.09 6.52 8.02
C GLU A 89 -8.24 5.26 8.31
N GLY A 90 -7.32 5.35 9.28
CA GLY A 90 -6.42 4.26 9.63
C GLY A 90 -5.29 3.97 8.62
N LEU A 91 -5.13 4.79 7.57
CA LEU A 91 -4.09 4.63 6.56
C LEU A 91 -2.93 5.63 6.72
N VAL A 92 -1.83 5.36 6.01
CA VAL A 92 -0.69 6.29 5.95
C VAL A 92 -1.16 7.64 5.36
N PRO A 93 -0.92 8.80 6.02
CA PRO A 93 -1.56 10.07 5.64
C PRO A 93 -1.33 10.52 4.18
N LEU A 94 -0.21 10.10 3.58
CA LEU A 94 0.20 10.48 2.24
C LEU A 94 -0.38 9.58 1.14
N VAL A 95 -1.12 8.53 1.49
CA VAL A 95 -1.72 7.64 0.48
C VAL A 95 -3.08 8.15 0.00
N ILE A 96 -3.40 7.80 -1.24
CA ILE A 96 -4.70 8.00 -1.86
C ILE A 96 -5.19 6.61 -2.27
N PRO A 97 -6.19 6.04 -1.58
CA PRO A 97 -6.73 4.71 -1.89
C PRO A 97 -7.23 4.63 -3.32
N LEU A 98 -7.02 3.47 -3.97
CA LEU A 98 -7.60 3.13 -5.26
C LEU A 98 -8.54 1.92 -5.13
N SER A 99 -8.03 0.80 -4.60
CA SER A 99 -8.78 -0.44 -4.49
C SER A 99 -8.33 -1.30 -3.31
N GLU A 100 -9.21 -2.24 -2.93
CA GLU A 100 -8.95 -3.27 -1.95
C GLU A 100 -9.09 -4.65 -2.58
N SER A 101 -8.07 -5.48 -2.36
CA SER A 101 -8.12 -6.90 -2.70
C SER A 101 -8.96 -7.68 -1.68
N SER A 102 -9.46 -8.86 -2.06
CA SER A 102 -10.15 -9.77 -1.14
C SER A 102 -9.30 -10.20 0.06
N ALA A 103 -7.97 -10.09 -0.04
CA ALA A 103 -7.04 -10.33 1.06
C ALA A 103 -6.92 -9.15 2.06
N GLY A 104 -7.60 -8.03 1.81
CA GLY A 104 -7.49 -6.80 2.61
C GLY A 104 -6.25 -5.96 2.30
N THR A 105 -5.50 -6.29 1.24
CA THR A 105 -4.40 -5.45 0.76
C THR A 105 -4.95 -4.27 -0.03
N LEU A 106 -4.48 -3.06 0.32
CA LEU A 106 -4.92 -1.82 -0.32
C LEU A 106 -3.93 -1.36 -1.38
N THR A 107 -4.39 -1.21 -2.60
CA THR A 107 -3.63 -0.55 -3.68
C THR A 107 -3.91 0.94 -3.63
N CYS A 108 -2.86 1.75 -3.52
CA CYS A 108 -2.96 3.20 -3.33
C CYS A 108 -1.96 3.95 -4.22
N LEU A 109 -2.21 5.24 -4.45
CA LEU A 109 -1.22 6.19 -4.96
C LEU A 109 -0.53 6.87 -3.78
N LEU A 110 0.77 7.13 -3.88
CA LEU A 110 1.52 7.81 -2.83
C LEU A 110 1.79 9.27 -3.21
N ARG A 111 1.12 10.20 -2.55
CA ARG A 111 1.36 11.64 -2.74
C ARG A 111 2.60 12.07 -1.97
N TRP A 112 3.72 12.13 -2.66
CA TRP A 112 4.98 12.55 -2.07
C TRP A 112 5.09 14.08 -1.88
N PRO A 113 5.40 14.59 -0.67
CA PRO A 113 5.47 16.04 -0.40
C PRO A 113 6.60 16.75 -1.14
N THR A 114 7.77 16.13 -1.24
CA THR A 114 9.00 16.75 -1.80
C THR A 114 9.35 16.22 -3.19
N SER A 115 8.34 15.88 -4.00
CA SER A 115 8.54 15.18 -5.27
C SER A 115 9.26 16.11 -6.24
N PRO A 116 10.38 15.70 -6.85
CA PRO A 116 11.01 16.49 -7.90
C PRO A 116 10.00 16.79 -9.03
N PRO A 117 10.11 17.95 -9.69
CA PRO A 117 9.30 18.25 -10.86
C PRO A 117 9.49 17.17 -11.93
N GLY A 118 8.39 16.67 -12.48
CA GLY A 118 8.40 15.62 -13.51
C GLY A 118 8.43 14.18 -12.98
N MET A 119 8.55 13.96 -11.66
CA MET A 119 8.36 12.63 -11.08
C MET A 119 6.87 12.32 -10.99
N GLU A 120 6.46 11.17 -11.54
CA GLU A 120 5.09 10.69 -11.45
C GLU A 120 4.75 10.11 -10.08
N MET A 121 3.45 10.02 -9.80
CA MET A 121 2.97 9.52 -8.52
C MET A 121 3.05 7.99 -8.48
N PRO A 122 3.82 7.41 -7.54
CA PRO A 122 4.02 5.96 -7.50
C PRO A 122 2.79 5.22 -6.98
N VAL A 123 2.66 3.98 -7.44
CA VAL A 123 1.64 3.03 -7.01
C VAL A 123 2.23 2.16 -5.90
N VAL A 124 1.53 2.06 -4.79
CA VAL A 124 1.99 1.36 -3.59
C VAL A 124 0.91 0.43 -3.02
N GLY A 125 1.35 -0.67 -2.42
CA GLY A 125 0.50 -1.58 -1.65
C GLY A 125 0.62 -1.26 -0.17
N VAL A 126 -0.46 -0.83 0.47
CA VAL A 126 -0.50 -0.52 1.91
C VAL A 126 -0.85 -1.79 2.69
N HIS A 127 -0.05 -2.07 3.71
CA HIS A 127 -0.19 -3.22 4.60
C HIS A 127 -0.25 -2.73 6.05
N LYS A 128 -0.65 -3.62 6.98
CA LYS A 128 -0.70 -3.32 8.41
C LYS A 128 0.62 -2.76 8.96
N HIS A 129 1.74 -3.23 8.43
CA HIS A 129 3.09 -2.91 8.91
C HIS A 129 4.01 -2.44 7.77
N GLY A 130 3.54 -1.56 6.91
CA GLY A 130 4.37 -0.94 5.89
C GLY A 130 3.63 -0.61 4.60
N VAL A 131 4.40 -0.15 3.63
CA VAL A 131 3.91 0.24 2.31
C VAL A 131 4.89 -0.35 1.31
N TRP A 132 4.45 -1.13 0.33
CA TRP A 132 5.35 -1.67 -0.69
C TRP A 132 5.23 -0.90 -1.98
N LEU A 133 6.36 -0.53 -2.57
CA LEU A 133 6.38 0.06 -3.91
C LEU A 133 5.99 -1.01 -4.93
N LEU A 134 4.86 -0.82 -5.61
CA LEU A 134 4.40 -1.72 -6.67
C LEU A 134 4.93 -1.29 -8.02
N ALA A 135 4.91 0.03 -8.28
CA ALA A 135 5.44 0.66 -9.48
C ALA A 135 5.68 2.15 -9.26
N LYS A 136 6.49 2.77 -10.13
CA LYS A 136 6.85 4.19 -10.02
C LYS A 136 5.87 5.12 -10.69
N SER A 137 5.07 4.56 -11.59
CA SER A 137 3.96 5.22 -12.24
C SER A 137 2.82 4.24 -12.42
N VAL A 138 1.64 4.79 -12.71
CA VAL A 138 0.47 4.02 -13.14
C VAL A 138 0.79 3.19 -14.38
N ASP A 139 1.50 3.77 -15.34
CA ASP A 139 1.86 3.13 -16.61
C ASP A 139 2.74 1.90 -16.40
N GLN A 140 3.76 2.01 -15.53
CA GLN A 140 4.60 0.87 -15.18
C GLN A 140 3.82 -0.22 -14.46
N TYR A 141 2.82 0.16 -13.65
CA TYR A 141 1.96 -0.81 -12.99
C TYR A 141 1.05 -1.53 -13.98
N ILE A 142 0.41 -0.81 -14.90
CA ILE A 142 -0.37 -1.39 -16.00
C ILE A 142 0.48 -2.36 -16.80
N HIS A 143 1.69 -1.97 -17.20
CA HIS A 143 2.63 -2.85 -17.89
C HIS A 143 2.90 -4.12 -17.08
N ARG A 144 3.23 -3.99 -15.79
CA ARG A 144 3.47 -5.15 -14.92
C ARG A 144 2.27 -6.09 -14.88
N ILE A 145 1.06 -5.56 -14.72
CA ILE A 145 -0.17 -6.34 -14.72
C ILE A 145 -0.32 -7.13 -16.02
N LEU A 146 -0.09 -6.50 -17.17
CA LEU A 146 -0.25 -7.15 -18.47
C LEU A 146 0.79 -8.26 -18.71
N VAL A 147 2.03 -8.05 -18.29
CA VAL A 147 3.08 -9.09 -18.37
C VAL A 147 2.74 -10.28 -17.46
N GLU A 148 2.29 -10.02 -16.22
CA GLU A 148 1.87 -11.07 -15.29
C GLU A 148 0.73 -11.91 -15.86
N GLU A 149 -0.19 -11.30 -16.61
CA GLU A 149 -1.27 -12.03 -17.29
C GLU A 149 -0.78 -12.81 -18.51
N ASP A 150 0.09 -12.23 -19.34
CA ASP A 150 0.67 -12.91 -20.50
C ASP A 150 1.45 -14.17 -20.07
N ALA A 151 2.13 -14.11 -18.93
CA ALA A 151 2.89 -15.22 -18.37
C ALA A 151 2.00 -16.37 -17.81
N LYS A 152 0.76 -16.11 -17.41
CA LYS A 152 -0.13 -17.12 -16.80
C LYS A 152 -0.71 -18.12 -17.81
N ALA A 153 -0.42 -17.99 -19.11
CA ALA A 153 -0.96 -18.81 -20.20
C ALA A 153 -2.51 -18.91 -20.21
N GLN A 154 -3.17 -17.99 -19.51
CA GLN A 154 -4.62 -17.96 -19.36
C GLN A 154 -5.15 -16.83 -20.25
N ASP A 155 -5.96 -17.18 -21.25
CA ASP A 155 -6.46 -16.23 -22.25
C ASP A 155 -7.65 -15.41 -21.70
N SER A 156 -7.42 -14.68 -20.62
CA SER A 156 -8.41 -13.78 -20.04
C SER A 156 -8.39 -12.45 -20.80
N ASN A 157 -9.24 -12.33 -21.82
CA ASN A 157 -9.45 -11.06 -22.54
C ASN A 157 -10.01 -9.93 -21.65
N LYS A 158 -10.40 -10.24 -20.40
CA LYS A 158 -11.00 -9.28 -19.47
C LYS A 158 -10.04 -8.13 -19.15
N LEU A 159 -8.78 -8.43 -18.84
CA LEU A 159 -7.77 -7.43 -18.46
C LEU A 159 -7.30 -6.60 -19.64
N TRP A 160 -7.15 -7.23 -20.80
CA TRP A 160 -6.83 -6.55 -22.07
C TRP A 160 -7.92 -5.56 -22.49
N ASN A 161 -9.19 -5.96 -22.39
CA ASN A 161 -10.31 -5.07 -22.65
C ASN A 161 -10.37 -3.90 -21.65
N ALA A 162 -10.01 -4.14 -20.38
CA ALA A 162 -9.99 -3.12 -19.35
C ALA A 162 -8.85 -2.10 -19.53
N SER A 163 -7.68 -2.54 -20.02
CA SER A 163 -6.54 -1.67 -20.31
C SER A 163 -6.74 -0.80 -21.55
N SER A 164 -7.62 -1.22 -22.47
CA SER A 164 -7.95 -0.49 -23.70
C SER A 164 -6.70 -0.03 -24.47
N GLU A 165 -6.73 1.14 -25.11
CA GLU A 165 -5.64 1.68 -25.91
C GLU A 165 -4.35 1.89 -25.09
N ALA A 166 -4.46 2.25 -23.80
CA ALA A 166 -3.28 2.45 -22.95
C ALA A 166 -2.48 1.16 -22.79
N GLY A 167 -3.15 0.00 -22.67
CA GLY A 167 -2.50 -1.30 -22.58
C GLY A 167 -1.71 -1.64 -23.83
N GLU A 168 -2.31 -1.45 -25.01
CA GLU A 168 -1.67 -1.74 -26.30
C GLU A 168 -0.41 -0.89 -26.54
N LYS A 169 -0.44 0.37 -26.10
CA LYS A 169 0.71 1.28 -26.19
C LYS A 169 1.82 0.90 -25.21
N LEU A 170 1.47 0.44 -24.01
CA LEU A 170 2.43 0.17 -22.93
C LEU A 170 3.07 -1.21 -23.06
N TYR A 171 2.33 -2.23 -23.52
CA TYR A 171 2.84 -3.60 -23.60
C TYR A 171 2.22 -4.36 -24.78
N LYS A 172 3.09 -4.95 -25.61
CA LYS A 172 2.67 -5.81 -26.72
C LYS A 172 2.46 -7.23 -26.19
N ARG A 173 1.24 -7.76 -26.38
CA ARG A 173 0.89 -9.14 -26.02
C ARG A 173 1.83 -10.15 -26.69
N GLY A 174 2.34 -11.11 -25.91
CA GLY A 174 3.32 -12.09 -26.36
C GLY A 174 4.79 -11.61 -26.31
N ASP A 175 5.08 -10.34 -25.98
CA ASP A 175 6.47 -9.84 -25.89
C ASP A 175 7.29 -10.58 -24.82
N PHE A 176 6.62 -11.12 -23.79
CA PHE A 176 7.32 -11.94 -22.77
C PHE A 176 7.87 -13.23 -23.39
N LEU A 177 7.04 -13.99 -24.13
CA LEU A 177 7.47 -15.21 -24.83
C LEU A 177 8.48 -14.90 -25.95
N GLU A 178 8.27 -13.82 -26.71
CA GLU A 178 9.19 -13.37 -27.77
C GLU A 178 10.58 -13.01 -27.21
N SER A 179 10.65 -12.52 -25.96
CA SER A 179 11.90 -12.08 -25.34
C SER A 179 12.88 -13.20 -24.98
N GLN A 180 12.43 -14.46 -24.99
CA GLN A 180 13.20 -15.65 -24.58
C GLN A 180 13.74 -15.61 -23.14
N ILE A 181 13.18 -14.75 -22.28
CA ILE A 181 13.53 -14.70 -20.86
C ILE A 181 12.66 -15.72 -20.13
N ALA A 182 13.28 -16.74 -19.54
CA ALA A 182 12.57 -17.82 -18.86
C ALA A 182 11.90 -17.36 -17.55
N ASP A 183 12.44 -16.33 -16.91
CA ASP A 183 12.00 -15.84 -15.60
C ASP A 183 11.26 -14.50 -15.75
N LEU A 184 10.02 -14.48 -15.25
CA LEU A 184 9.14 -13.30 -15.24
C LEU A 184 9.78 -12.13 -14.50
N ASP A 185 10.38 -12.39 -13.34
CA ASP A 185 11.00 -11.35 -12.52
C ASP A 185 12.20 -10.76 -13.26
N VAL A 186 13.01 -11.57 -13.93
CA VAL A 186 14.13 -11.09 -14.75
C VAL A 186 13.64 -10.23 -15.92
N TYR A 187 12.54 -10.60 -16.56
CA TYR A 187 11.93 -9.79 -17.62
C TYR A 187 11.43 -8.45 -17.09
N LEU A 188 10.67 -8.46 -15.99
CA LEU A 188 10.17 -7.25 -15.35
C LEU A 188 11.32 -6.35 -14.88
N LEU A 189 12.39 -6.92 -14.33
CA LEU A 189 13.61 -6.20 -13.98
C LEU A 189 14.25 -5.53 -15.19
N LYS A 190 14.33 -6.21 -16.33
CA LYS A 190 14.92 -5.67 -17.56
C LYS A 190 14.06 -4.58 -18.22
N LYS A 191 12.72 -4.73 -18.18
CA LYS A 191 11.77 -3.87 -18.92
C LYS A 191 11.15 -2.75 -18.09
N VAL A 192 10.78 -3.05 -16.83
CA VAL A 192 10.01 -2.16 -15.95
C VAL A 192 10.85 -1.69 -14.76
N SER A 193 11.79 -2.53 -14.30
CA SER A 193 12.37 -2.45 -12.96
C SER A 193 13.89 -2.35 -12.93
N ALA A 194 14.51 -1.69 -13.92
CA ALA A 194 15.87 -1.16 -13.77
C ALA A 194 15.98 -0.21 -12.55
N MET A 195 14.85 0.26 -12.04
CA MET A 195 14.75 1.29 -11.02
C MET A 195 14.31 0.75 -9.63
N ILE A 196 13.77 -0.48 -9.50
CA ILE A 196 13.70 -1.18 -8.19
C ILE A 196 15.10 -1.70 -7.83
N THR A 197 15.78 -2.32 -8.80
CA THR A 197 17.22 -2.63 -8.70
C THR A 197 18.03 -1.34 -8.56
N GLY A 198 17.68 -0.30 -9.30
CA GLY A 198 18.26 1.03 -9.15
C GLY A 198 18.07 1.62 -7.75
N GLU A 199 16.99 1.35 -7.02
CA GLU A 199 16.78 1.82 -5.64
C GLU A 199 17.65 1.08 -4.63
N PHE A 200 17.91 -0.22 -4.87
CA PHE A 200 18.91 -1.00 -4.15
C PHE A 200 20.33 -0.40 -4.33
N TYR A 201 20.63 0.20 -5.48
CA TYR A 201 21.95 0.79 -5.81
C TYR A 201 22.05 2.33 -5.70
N THR A 202 20.94 3.09 -5.67
CA THR A 202 20.92 4.57 -5.71
C THR A 202 20.16 5.14 -4.51
N LYS A 203 20.88 5.34 -3.40
CA LYS A 203 20.42 5.87 -2.09
C LYS A 203 19.71 7.25 -2.11
N ASN A 204 19.40 7.83 -3.28
CA ASN A 204 19.03 9.24 -3.47
C ASN A 204 17.68 9.50 -4.17
N HIS A 205 16.90 8.47 -4.53
CA HIS A 205 15.57 8.70 -5.16
C HIS A 205 14.54 9.28 -4.19
N PHE A 206 14.68 8.99 -2.89
CA PHE A 206 13.85 9.52 -1.82
C PHE A 206 14.71 10.21 -0.76
N PRO A 207 15.00 11.52 -0.89
CA PRO A 207 15.59 12.28 0.21
C PRO A 207 14.56 12.45 1.34
N GLY A 208 14.74 11.73 2.46
CA GLY A 208 13.91 11.87 3.67
C GLY A 208 13.08 10.63 4.00
N PHE A 209 11.80 10.83 4.34
CA PHE A 209 10.77 9.78 4.54
C PHE A 209 10.75 8.82 3.33
N GLY A 210 10.21 7.59 3.45
CA GLY A 210 10.04 6.64 2.34
C GLY A 210 11.32 6.12 1.67
N ARG A 211 12.37 5.84 2.45
CA ARG A 211 13.49 4.99 1.98
C ARG A 211 13.04 3.52 1.90
N PRO A 212 13.77 2.62 1.20
CA PRO A 212 13.39 1.20 1.05
C PRO A 212 13.01 0.48 2.36
N PHE A 213 13.68 0.81 3.47
CA PHE A 213 13.37 0.26 4.79
C PHE A 213 12.08 0.82 5.43
N ALA A 214 11.68 2.06 5.07
CA ALA A 214 10.41 2.63 5.50
C ALA A 214 9.22 2.00 4.75
N PHE A 215 9.47 1.53 3.52
CA PHE A 215 8.52 0.75 2.75
C PHE A 215 8.42 -0.70 3.29
N ASN A 216 9.54 -1.34 3.62
CA ASN A 216 9.55 -2.68 4.19
C ASN A 216 9.67 -2.70 5.73
N ALA A 217 8.77 -2.00 6.43
CA ALA A 217 8.78 -1.96 7.89
C ALA A 217 8.59 -3.36 8.53
N GLN A 218 7.96 -4.31 7.82
CA GLN A 218 7.93 -5.71 8.24
C GLN A 218 9.32 -6.34 8.31
N LEU A 219 10.24 -5.97 7.42
CA LEU A 219 11.65 -6.41 7.50
C LEU A 219 12.31 -5.88 8.78
N LEU A 220 12.06 -4.61 9.13
CA LEU A 220 12.58 -4.02 10.36
C LEU A 220 12.01 -4.69 11.61
N LEU A 221 10.72 -5.05 11.61
CA LEU A 221 10.11 -5.81 12.71
C LEU A 221 10.78 -7.17 12.89
N LYS A 222 11.10 -7.87 11.78
CA LYS A 222 11.85 -9.14 11.85
C LYS A 222 13.26 -8.94 12.42
N PHE A 223 13.95 -7.87 12.03
CA PHE A 223 15.27 -7.55 12.59
C PHE A 223 15.19 -7.25 14.09
N VAL A 224 14.19 -6.48 14.54
CA VAL A 224 13.99 -6.21 15.97
C VAL A 224 13.77 -7.52 16.75
N ALA A 225 12.95 -8.44 16.22
CA ALA A 225 12.73 -9.73 16.87
C ALA A 225 14.02 -10.57 16.92
N LEU A 226 14.85 -10.56 15.88
CA LEU A 226 16.15 -11.25 15.88
C LEU A 226 17.16 -10.63 16.84
N ASP A 227 17.22 -9.30 16.92
CA ASP A 227 18.07 -8.58 17.87
C ASP A 227 17.62 -8.86 19.32
N GLU A 228 16.31 -8.93 19.57
CA GLU A 228 15.77 -9.31 20.86
C GLU A 228 16.13 -10.77 21.22
N ALA A 229 16.01 -11.71 20.28
CA ALA A 229 16.45 -13.09 20.49
C ALA A 229 17.94 -13.16 20.85
N ALA A 230 18.80 -12.43 20.13
CA ALA A 230 20.22 -12.37 20.41
C ALA A 230 20.51 -11.80 21.81
N PHE A 231 19.82 -10.74 22.21
CA PHE A 231 19.93 -10.16 23.55
C PHE A 231 19.60 -11.18 24.65
N TRP A 232 18.51 -11.94 24.50
CA TRP A 232 18.12 -12.96 25.48
C TRP A 232 19.12 -14.10 25.56
N LEU A 233 19.67 -14.53 24.42
CA LEU A 233 20.71 -15.56 24.36
C LEU A 233 22.01 -15.10 25.02
N ASP A 234 22.44 -13.86 24.75
CA ASP A 234 23.63 -13.27 25.37
C ASP A 234 23.46 -13.15 26.89
N LEU A 235 22.30 -12.70 27.36
CA LEU A 235 22.00 -12.57 28.79
C LEU A 235 22.02 -13.95 29.50
N ALA A 236 21.33 -14.94 28.92
CA ALA A 236 21.32 -16.30 29.44
C ALA A 236 22.71 -16.95 29.43
N SER A 237 23.59 -16.57 28.51
CA SER A 237 24.97 -17.05 28.48
C SER A 237 25.81 -16.56 29.66
N ILE A 238 25.53 -15.36 30.15
CA ILE A 238 26.21 -14.75 31.30
C ILE A 238 25.68 -15.35 32.60
N ASP A 239 24.35 -15.44 32.71
CA ASP A 239 23.68 -15.83 33.96
C ASP A 239 23.48 -17.35 34.11
N GLY A 240 23.64 -18.11 33.02
CA GLY A 240 23.42 -19.55 32.99
C GLY A 240 21.94 -19.97 33.04
N THR A 241 21.02 -19.05 32.79
CA THR A 241 19.56 -19.19 32.95
C THR A 241 18.84 -19.57 31.65
N TRP A 242 19.39 -20.54 30.90
CA TRP A 242 18.89 -20.92 29.58
C TRP A 242 17.41 -21.33 29.56
N ASP A 243 16.96 -22.08 30.56
CA ASP A 243 15.58 -22.58 30.65
C ASP A 243 14.54 -21.44 30.74
N GLU A 244 14.92 -20.29 31.28
CA GLU A 244 14.03 -19.15 31.51
C GLU A 244 13.75 -18.34 30.24
N VAL A 245 14.64 -18.43 29.24
CA VAL A 245 14.54 -17.64 28.00
C VAL A 245 13.99 -18.41 26.81
N VAL A 246 13.87 -19.74 26.89
CA VAL A 246 13.46 -20.63 25.78
C VAL A 246 12.19 -20.15 25.08
N ASP A 247 11.13 -19.87 25.85
CA ASP A 247 9.82 -19.49 25.29
C ASP A 247 9.89 -18.13 24.58
N ARG A 248 10.59 -17.15 25.18
CA ARG A 248 10.72 -15.81 24.58
C ARG A 248 11.59 -15.83 23.33
N VAL A 249 12.70 -16.58 23.35
CA VAL A 249 13.56 -16.74 22.18
C VAL A 249 12.82 -17.43 21.03
N ALA A 250 12.04 -18.48 21.33
CA ALA A 250 11.22 -19.16 20.31
C ALA A 250 10.14 -18.23 19.72
N GLU A 251 9.48 -17.41 20.55
CA GLU A 251 8.52 -16.40 20.09
C GLU A 251 9.18 -15.38 19.17
N CYS A 252 10.35 -14.85 19.52
CA CYS A 252 11.12 -13.93 18.68
C CYS A 252 11.46 -14.56 17.30
N TYR A 253 11.88 -15.83 17.25
CA TYR A 253 12.11 -16.52 15.98
C TYR A 253 10.82 -16.74 15.18
N MET A 254 9.68 -16.96 15.85
CA MET A 254 8.38 -17.06 15.20
C MET A 254 7.95 -15.71 14.60
N GLU A 255 8.13 -14.60 15.32
CA GLU A 255 7.89 -13.24 14.84
C GLU A 255 8.79 -12.85 13.66
N ALA A 256 10.04 -13.34 13.64
CA ALA A 256 10.95 -13.21 12.51
C ALA A 256 10.53 -14.04 11.27
N GLY A 257 9.55 -14.95 11.43
CA GLY A 257 9.09 -15.88 10.39
C GLY A 257 9.95 -17.15 10.26
N LEU A 258 10.80 -17.45 11.24
CA LEU A 258 11.65 -18.64 11.32
C LEU A 258 10.96 -19.74 12.14
N CYS A 259 9.77 -20.13 11.71
CA CYS A 259 8.90 -21.06 12.44
C CYS A 259 9.56 -22.42 12.73
N ASP A 260 10.42 -22.91 11.84
CA ASP A 260 11.09 -24.20 12.03
C ASP A 260 12.17 -24.14 13.11
N ILE A 261 12.84 -22.99 13.26
CA ILE A 261 13.78 -22.74 14.36
C ILE A 261 13.03 -22.61 15.68
N ALA A 262 11.90 -21.89 15.71
CA ALA A 262 11.06 -21.79 16.90
C ALA A 262 10.58 -23.18 17.38
N LYS A 263 10.14 -24.05 16.46
CA LYS A 263 9.78 -25.44 16.77
C LYS A 263 10.95 -26.25 17.32
N PHE A 264 12.14 -26.08 16.77
CA PHE A 264 13.35 -26.74 17.27
C PHE A 264 13.69 -26.31 18.70
N ILE A 265 13.62 -25.01 18.99
CA ILE A 265 13.90 -24.47 20.34
C ILE A 265 12.89 -24.96 21.37
N LEU A 266 11.61 -25.07 20.98
CA LEU A 266 10.54 -25.55 21.85
C LEU A 266 10.50 -27.07 22.01
N TYR A 267 11.30 -27.82 21.24
CA TYR A 267 11.32 -29.27 21.32
C TYR A 267 11.85 -29.73 22.68
N ARG A 268 11.07 -30.57 23.37
CA ARG A 268 11.46 -31.27 24.59
C ARG A 268 11.12 -32.76 24.42
N GLU A 269 12.00 -33.63 24.92
CA GLU A 269 11.79 -35.09 24.95
C GLU A 269 10.71 -35.52 25.95
#